data_AF-A0A6B3FC97-F1
#
_entry.id   AF-A0A6B3FC97-F1
#
_cell.length_a   1.000
_cell.length_b   1.000
_cell.length_c   1.000
_cell.angle_alpha   90.00
_cell.angle_beta   90.00
_cell.angle_gamma   90.00
#
_symmetry.space_group_name_H-M   'P 1'
#
loop_
_entity.id
_entity.type
_entity.pdbx_description
1 polymer ?
#
loop_
_entity_poly.entity_id
_entity_poly.type
_entity_poly.pdbx_seq_one_letter_code
_entity_poly.pdbx_strand_id
1 'polypeptide(L)'
;RLREEAGLTQAELAALVYVSASYIAQFEAGRRKPKSDVAKRLDEVLKTGGTFSRYVQKLITNQPVFAPHVMSFLDLEQEADGSY
;
A
#
# COMPACT_ATOMS: atom_id res chain seq x y z
N ARG A 1 -4.92 18.06 -3.31
CA ARG A 1 -4.74 19.45 -2.82
C ARG A 1 -3.79 19.53 -1.62
N LEU A 2 -3.88 18.63 -0.62
CA LEU A 2 -2.96 18.61 0.54
C LEU A 2 -1.47 18.68 0.20
N ARG A 3 -1.01 17.97 -0.86
CA ARG A 3 0.38 18.06 -1.34
C ARG A 3 0.75 19.48 -1.81
N GLU A 4 -0.13 20.12 -2.56
CA GLU A 4 0.08 21.47 -3.13
C GLU A 4 0.03 22.54 -2.04
N GLU A 5 -0.86 22.38 -1.05
CA GLU A 5 -0.93 23.24 0.14
C GLU A 5 0.32 23.12 1.01
N ALA A 6 0.97 21.96 1.03
CA ALA A 6 2.28 21.76 1.65
C ALA A 6 3.45 22.29 0.80
N GLY A 7 3.19 22.81 -0.40
CA GLY A 7 4.22 23.33 -1.32
C GLY A 7 5.13 22.24 -1.89
N LEU A 8 4.75 20.96 -1.82
CA LEU A 8 5.58 19.84 -2.23
C LEU A 8 5.27 19.42 -3.67
N THR A 9 6.28 19.01 -4.42
CA THR A 9 6.12 18.27 -5.67
C THR A 9 5.80 16.80 -5.40
N GLN A 10 5.35 16.05 -6.42
CA GLN A 10 5.11 14.61 -6.29
C GLN A 10 6.40 13.85 -5.95
N ALA A 11 7.54 14.28 -6.50
CA ALA A 11 8.84 13.67 -6.24
C ALA A 11 9.32 13.93 -4.81
N GLU A 12 9.15 15.15 -4.29
CA GLU A 12 9.50 15.48 -2.90
C GLU A 12 8.62 14.74 -1.91
N LEU A 13 7.30 14.69 -2.14
CA LEU A 13 6.41 13.90 -1.30
C LEU A 13 6.78 12.41 -1.32
N ALA A 14 7.12 11.89 -2.50
CA ALA A 14 7.54 10.50 -2.66
C ALA A 14 8.82 10.19 -1.89
N ALA A 15 9.81 11.08 -1.94
CA ALA A 15 11.05 10.96 -1.18
C ALA A 15 10.79 10.95 0.34
N LEU A 16 9.90 11.83 0.83
CA LEU A 16 9.56 11.93 2.25
C LEU A 16 8.86 10.66 2.79
N VAL A 17 8.07 9.98 1.97
CA VAL A 17 7.38 8.73 2.37
C VAL A 17 8.07 7.45 1.90
N TYR A 18 9.25 7.57 1.29
CA TYR A 18 10.10 6.49 0.78
C TYR A 18 9.42 5.62 -0.30
N VAL A 19 8.78 6.26 -1.28
CA VAL A 19 8.17 5.60 -2.44
C VAL A 19 8.64 6.28 -3.73
N SER A 20 8.27 5.72 -4.89
CA SER A 20 8.55 6.36 -6.18
C SER A 20 7.56 7.50 -6.48
N ALA A 21 7.99 8.50 -7.25
CA ALA A 21 7.10 9.57 -7.71
C ALA A 21 5.88 9.02 -8.49
N SER A 22 6.09 7.96 -9.29
CA SER A 22 5.00 7.26 -10.00
C SER A 22 3.98 6.62 -9.05
N TYR A 23 4.40 6.17 -7.86
CA TYR A 23 3.48 5.66 -6.85
C TYR A 23 2.56 6.78 -6.34
N ILE A 24 3.11 7.95 -6.03
CA ILE A 24 2.32 9.13 -5.64
C ILE A 24 1.39 9.55 -6.78
N ALA A 25 1.85 9.57 -8.03
CA ALA A 25 1.02 9.91 -9.18
C ALA A 25 -0.16 8.94 -9.38
N GLN A 26 0.07 7.62 -9.24
CA GLN A 26 -1.00 6.61 -9.32
C GLN A 26 -2.00 6.74 -8.17
N PHE A 27 -1.52 7.08 -6.97
CA PHE A 27 -2.35 7.32 -5.80
C PHE A 27 -3.23 8.57 -5.98
N GLU A 28 -2.64 9.70 -6.38
CA GLU A 28 -3.37 10.94 -6.64
C GLU A 28 -4.38 10.80 -7.79
N ALA A 29 -4.08 9.96 -8.79
CA ALA A 29 -5.01 9.61 -9.87
C ALA A 29 -6.08 8.59 -9.46
N GLY A 30 -6.12 8.15 -8.20
CA GLY A 30 -7.09 7.17 -7.69
C GLY A 30 -6.94 5.75 -8.25
N ARG A 31 -5.86 5.47 -8.98
CA ARG A 31 -5.61 4.16 -9.61
C ARG A 31 -5.09 3.12 -8.63
N ARG A 32 -4.47 3.58 -7.54
CA ARG A 32 -3.86 2.71 -6.53
C ARG A 32 -4.20 3.16 -5.12
N LYS A 33 -4.55 2.20 -4.26
CA LYS A 33 -4.70 2.43 -2.82
C LYS A 33 -3.33 2.46 -2.14
N PRO A 34 -3.06 3.40 -1.23
CA PRO A 34 -1.81 3.41 -0.49
C PRO A 34 -1.81 2.28 0.53
N LYS A 35 -0.65 1.65 0.72
CA LYS A 35 -0.42 0.74 1.85
C LYS A 35 -0.53 1.49 3.18
N SER A 36 -0.84 0.77 4.27
CA SER A 36 -1.11 1.39 5.58
C SER A 36 0.11 2.11 6.17
N ASP A 37 1.32 1.61 5.92
CA ASP A 37 2.60 2.23 6.27
C ASP A 37 2.80 3.56 5.53
N VAL A 38 2.53 3.59 4.22
CA VAL A 38 2.60 4.81 3.41
C VAL A 38 1.55 5.83 3.86
N ALA A 39 0.34 5.38 4.19
CA ALA A 39 -0.73 6.26 4.68
C ALA A 39 -0.36 6.95 6.00
N LYS A 40 0.31 6.25 6.93
CA LYS A 40 0.82 6.84 8.18
C LYS A 40 1.87 7.92 7.91
N ARG A 41 2.82 7.63 7.02
CA ARG A 41 3.87 8.59 6.64
C ARG A 41 3.29 9.83 5.94
N LEU A 42 2.28 9.65 5.10
CA LEU A 42 1.55 10.76 4.51
C LEU A 42 0.87 11.62 5.58
N ASP A 43 0.29 11.00 6.61
CA ASP A 43 -0.31 11.72 7.72
C ASP A 43 0.69 12.55 8.54
N GLU A 44 1.91 12.04 8.71
CA GLU A 44 3.00 12.74 9.40
C GLU A 44 3.53 13.92 8.56
N VAL A 45 3.80 13.69 7.27
CA VAL A 45 4.38 14.69 6.36
C VAL A 45 3.39 15.81 6.07
N LEU A 46 2.13 15.48 5.80
CA LEU A 46 1.09 16.46 5.47
C LEU A 46 0.34 16.97 6.71
N LYS A 47 0.73 16.52 7.91
CA LYS A 47 0.12 16.88 9.20
C LYS A 47 -1.40 16.72 9.23
N THR A 48 -1.91 15.67 8.58
CA THR A 48 -3.36 15.42 8.43
C THR A 48 -3.99 14.66 9.60
N GLY A 49 -3.24 14.40 10.68
CA GLY A 49 -3.78 13.85 11.93
C GLY A 49 -4.47 12.49 11.78
N GLY A 50 -3.95 11.61 10.91
CA GLY A 50 -4.46 10.25 10.73
C GLY A 50 -5.58 10.11 9.69
N THR A 51 -5.83 11.12 8.87
CA THR A 51 -6.88 11.09 7.83
C THR A 51 -6.65 9.99 6.81
N PHE A 52 -5.42 9.86 6.29
CA PHE A 52 -5.08 8.82 5.31
C PHE A 52 -5.13 7.43 5.95
N SER A 53 -4.56 7.29 7.14
CA SER A 53 -4.53 6.03 7.89
C SER A 53 -5.93 5.52 8.22
N ARG A 54 -6.84 6.39 8.67
CA ARG A 54 -8.25 6.04 8.93
C ARG A 54 -8.97 5.64 7.65
N TYR A 55 -8.73 6.32 6.55
CA TYR A 55 -9.32 5.98 5.25
C TYR A 55 -8.89 4.60 4.79
N VAL A 56 -7.58 4.31 4.81
CA VAL A 56 -7.03 3.00 4.45
C VAL A 56 -7.54 1.90 5.38
N GLN A 57 -7.59 2.16 6.70
CA GLN A 57 -8.11 1.19 7.66
C GLN A 57 -9.57 0.82 7.37
N LYS A 58 -10.44 1.80 7.08
CA LYS A 58 -11.84 1.54 6.69
C LYS A 58 -11.93 0.70 5.41
N LEU A 59 -11.06 0.95 4.43
CA LEU A 59 -11.04 0.18 3.19
C LEU A 59 -10.58 -1.26 3.40
N ILE A 60 -9.63 -1.52 4.30
CA ILE A 60 -9.17 -2.86 4.64
C ILE A 60 -10.26 -3.60 5.44
N THR A 61 -10.88 -2.94 6.42
CA THR A 61 -11.93 -3.54 7.25
C THR A 61 -13.21 -3.86 6.46
N ASN A 62 -13.50 -3.10 5.39
CA ASN A 62 -14.62 -3.39 4.48
C ASN A 62 -14.25 -4.30 3.29
N GLN A 63 -13.04 -4.86 3.25
CA GLN A 63 -12.74 -5.94 2.31
C GLN A 63 -13.13 -7.27 2.95
N PRO A 64 -13.96 -8.11 2.29
CA PRO A 64 -14.06 -9.50 2.71
C PRO A 64 -12.66 -10.10 2.59
N VAL A 65 -12.15 -10.65 3.70
CA VAL A 65 -10.88 -11.36 3.74
C VAL A 65 -11.03 -12.59 2.86
N PHE A 66 -10.77 -12.46 1.56
CA PHE A 66 -10.69 -13.61 0.67
C PHE A 66 -9.31 -14.24 0.85
N ALA A 67 -9.24 -15.29 1.67
CA ALA A 67 -8.14 -16.25 1.66
C ALA A 67 -8.72 -17.62 1.29
N PRO A 68 -8.44 -18.11 0.07
CA PRO A 68 -8.13 -19.54 -0.08
C PRO A 68 -7.10 -19.89 -1.18
N HIS A 69 -6.32 -18.95 -1.74
CA HIS A 69 -5.38 -19.24 -2.85
C HIS A 69 -3.88 -19.18 -2.47
N VAL A 70 -3.50 -18.65 -1.30
CA VAL A 70 -2.08 -18.61 -0.85
C VAL A 70 -1.60 -19.98 -0.32
N MET A 71 -2.12 -21.07 -0.89
CA MET A 71 -1.66 -22.45 -0.70
C MET A 71 -0.93 -22.96 -1.96
N SER A 72 -0.30 -22.08 -2.74
CA SER A 72 0.66 -22.48 -3.78
C SER A 72 2.01 -22.96 -3.21
N PHE A 73 2.05 -23.40 -1.95
CA PHE A 73 3.26 -23.93 -1.30
C PHE A 73 3.12 -25.39 -0.87
N LEU A 74 1.89 -25.96 -0.85
CA LEU A 74 1.69 -27.36 -0.44
C LEU A 74 1.67 -28.36 -1.62
N ASP A 75 1.70 -27.88 -2.86
CA ASP A 75 1.50 -28.73 -4.06
C ASP A 75 2.75 -29.00 -4.90
N LEU A 76 3.98 -28.72 -4.43
CA LEU A 76 5.17 -28.89 -5.30
C LEU A 76 6.46 -29.52 -4.74
N GLU A 77 6.50 -30.12 -3.54
CA GLU A 77 7.69 -30.91 -3.14
C GLU A 77 7.39 -32.18 -2.30
N GLN A 78 6.53 -33.08 -2.78
CA GLN A 78 6.73 -34.52 -2.49
C GLN A 78 6.05 -35.49 -3.50
N GLU A 79 6.08 -35.18 -4.79
CA GLU A 79 6.08 -36.22 -5.83
C GLU A 79 7.47 -36.19 -6.49
N ALA A 80 8.38 -37.04 -6.01
CA ALA A 80 9.49 -37.68 -6.73
C ALA A 80 10.72 -37.99 -5.83
N ASP A 81 10.55 -38.91 -4.88
CA ASP A 81 11.57 -39.88 -4.49
C ASP A 81 10.78 -41.13 -4.09
N GLY A 82 10.74 -42.21 -4.85
CA GLY A 82 11.83 -42.89 -5.54
C GLY A 82 11.47 -44.36 -5.40
N SER A 83 11.44 -45.05 -6.52
CA SER A 83 11.14 -46.47 -6.61
C SER A 83 12.22 -47.27 -5.88
N TYR A 84 11.84 -48.16 -4.96
CA TYR A 84 12.56 -49.42 -4.69
C TYR A 84 11.61 -50.49 -4.16
#